data_AF-A0A4P7W9L8-F1
#
_entry.id   AF-A0A4P7W9L8-F1
#
_cell.length_a   1.000
_cell.length_b   1.000
_cell.length_c   1.000
_cell.angle_alpha   90.00
_cell.angle_beta   90.00
_cell.angle_gamma   90.00
#
_symmetry.space_group_name_H-M   'P 1'
#
loop_
_entity.id
_entity.type
_entity.pdbx_description
1 polymer ?
#
loop_
_entity_poly.entity_id
_entity_poly.type
_entity_poly.pdbx_seq_one_letter_code
_entity_poly.pdbx_strand_id
1 'polypeptide(L)'
;MKSPQKILKRLLKKAYATKILNEKSAHNTLLSNHTGKDRELAIQHFKKCDQNWLEEEGAAAISIRENLLKFCPNQSTPQDKDAFALILKESKKKMRHIPVRELLEKTKKIIHNITPCLMMSPLSCARFLSENTEAFDLVIFDEASQIKTCEAIGAITRAKQAIIVGDPKQLPPTSFFKKEAEENEALGDNVDEESILDECLTAGIPEILLSWHYRSRNESLIDFSNHHYYQGKLVTFPAPNISDQALSFVHVKDAIYQSGNGSNKNNAACTNPVEATEVVEAVVNHAKEQKKREALGLAIQSLGIITFNKSQRDLISQLIANQALKYPELSLLLSEEAETDLDCVPLLIRNLEEVQGEERDIMFFSTTFGPDRTGKFSQNFGPLNRKGGEALPKRTYQTFDSPFEEEVATLLHKKGWEVHPQVGVGSFRIDLGIVNPDMPQTYLAGIECDGASYHSRASARDRDIVRQEVLQGMGWQILRIWSSDWWTHADKEIDRLDQKLKMLLEKEREKTPSKKIA
;
A
#
# COMPACT_ATOMS: atom_id res chain seq x y z
N MET A 1 35.60 29.65 -5.15
CA MET A 1 36.12 29.84 -3.77
C MET A 1 35.20 30.80 -3.02
N LYS A 2 34.53 30.38 -1.93
CA LYS A 2 33.64 31.27 -1.16
C LYS A 2 34.49 32.39 -0.51
N SER A 3 34.05 33.65 -0.53
CA SER A 3 34.86 34.77 -0.02
C SER A 3 35.16 34.63 1.49
N PRO A 4 36.35 35.05 1.96
CA PRO A 4 36.73 35.00 3.38
C PRO A 4 35.68 35.66 4.31
N GLN A 5 35.01 36.70 3.83
CA GLN A 5 33.92 37.37 4.56
C GLN A 5 32.69 36.48 4.78
N LYS A 6 32.33 35.60 3.83
CA LYS A 6 31.24 34.63 4.01
C LYS A 6 31.59 33.58 5.07
N ILE A 7 32.84 33.14 5.11
CA ILE A 7 33.33 32.18 6.11
C ILE A 7 33.31 32.81 7.50
N LEU A 8 33.83 34.04 7.64
CA LEU A 8 33.85 34.76 8.92
C LEU A 8 32.43 35.03 9.45
N LYS A 9 31.50 35.47 8.59
CA LYS A 9 30.10 35.68 8.97
C LYS A 9 29.41 34.39 9.44
N ARG A 10 29.72 33.25 8.81
CA ARG A 10 29.20 31.94 9.22
C ARG A 10 29.78 31.50 10.57
N LEU A 11 31.09 31.66 10.79
CA LEU A 11 31.74 31.34 12.07
C LEU A 11 31.21 32.20 13.21
N LEU A 12 31.01 33.50 12.99
CA LEU A 12 30.40 34.42 13.97
C LEU A 12 28.95 34.03 14.29
N LYS A 13 28.15 33.71 13.28
CA LYS A 13 26.78 33.21 13.49
C LYS A 13 26.77 31.90 14.29
N LYS A 14 27.68 30.98 13.99
CA LYS A 14 27.83 29.71 14.73
C LYS A 14 28.18 29.99 16.19
N ALA A 15 29.24 30.77 16.46
CA ALA A 15 29.66 31.10 17.82
C ALA A 15 28.56 31.84 18.62
N TYR A 16 27.85 32.77 17.99
CA TYR A 16 26.74 33.49 18.61
C TYR A 16 25.55 32.56 18.91
N ALA A 17 25.16 31.71 17.95
CA ALA A 17 24.10 30.72 18.14
C ALA A 17 24.46 29.72 19.25
N THR A 18 25.69 29.19 19.24
CA THR A 18 26.20 28.29 20.29
C THR A 18 26.18 28.96 21.66
N LYS A 19 26.58 30.24 21.76
CA LYS A 19 26.53 30.98 23.03
C LYS A 19 25.10 31.14 23.53
N ILE A 20 24.17 31.57 22.67
CA ILE A 20 22.75 31.68 23.03
C ILE A 20 22.16 30.33 23.42
N LEU A 21 22.50 29.27 22.68
CA LEU A 21 22.03 27.93 22.97
C LEU A 21 22.55 27.49 24.34
N ASN A 22 23.83 27.66 24.63
CA ASN A 22 24.41 27.30 25.92
C ASN A 22 23.81 28.12 27.08
N GLU A 23 23.61 29.43 26.90
CA GLU A 23 22.97 30.29 27.89
C GLU A 23 21.51 29.87 28.14
N LYS A 24 20.73 29.65 27.08
CA LYS A 24 19.32 29.24 27.19
C LYS A 24 19.13 27.80 27.68
N SER A 25 20.00 26.88 27.28
CA SER A 25 20.01 25.50 27.75
C SER A 25 20.42 25.43 29.21
N ALA A 26 21.38 26.24 29.67
CA ALA A 26 21.77 26.29 31.08
C ALA A 26 20.65 26.77 32.02
N HIS A 27 19.69 27.54 31.51
CA HIS A 27 18.54 28.06 32.26
C HIS A 27 17.27 27.21 32.11
N ASN A 28 17.32 26.17 31.27
CA ASN A 28 16.20 25.28 31.02
C ASN A 28 16.59 23.85 31.43
N THR A 29 16.11 23.42 32.59
CA THR A 29 16.40 22.10 33.19
C THR A 29 16.07 20.91 32.28
N LEU A 30 15.15 21.08 31.32
CA LEU A 30 14.86 20.07 30.30
C LEU A 30 15.96 20.03 29.23
N LEU A 31 16.44 21.18 28.76
CA LEU A 31 17.47 21.24 27.70
C LEU A 31 18.90 20.98 28.23
N SER A 32 19.18 21.26 29.49
CA SER A 32 20.50 21.03 30.09
C SER A 32 20.82 19.55 30.33
N ASN A 33 19.80 18.71 30.48
CA ASN A 33 19.93 17.32 30.93
C ASN A 33 19.61 16.28 29.83
N HIS A 34 19.30 16.72 28.61
CA HIS A 34 18.96 15.83 27.51
C HIS A 34 20.07 15.82 26.45
N THR A 35 20.87 14.75 26.45
CA THR A 35 21.78 14.43 25.34
C THR A 35 21.07 13.58 24.28
N GLY A 36 21.58 13.53 23.04
CA GLY A 36 21.05 12.63 22.03
C GLY A 36 21.20 11.16 22.43
N LYS A 37 22.18 10.82 23.28
CA LYS A 37 22.34 9.49 23.88
C LYS A 37 21.19 9.14 24.82
N ASP A 38 20.76 10.07 25.68
CA ASP A 38 19.62 9.84 26.58
C ASP A 38 18.33 9.66 25.80
N ARG A 39 18.19 10.42 24.70
CA ARG A 39 17.05 10.32 23.78
C ARG A 39 17.01 8.97 23.06
N GLU A 40 18.15 8.49 22.58
CA GLU A 40 18.26 7.17 21.95
C GLU A 40 17.92 6.05 22.94
N LEU A 41 18.40 6.14 24.19
CA LEU A 41 18.07 5.19 25.25
C LEU A 41 16.57 5.19 25.58
N ALA A 42 15.94 6.35 25.65
CA ALA A 42 14.50 6.47 25.87
C ALA A 42 13.70 5.84 24.72
N ILE A 43 14.10 6.06 23.46
CA ILE A 43 13.49 5.45 22.28
C ILE A 43 13.65 3.92 22.32
N GLN A 44 14.84 3.42 22.64
CA GLN A 44 15.09 1.98 22.76
C GLN A 44 14.26 1.34 23.88
N HIS A 45 14.16 2.00 25.03
CA HIS A 45 13.30 1.56 26.12
C HIS A 45 11.83 1.53 25.70
N PHE A 46 11.35 2.59 25.05
CA PHE A 46 9.98 2.65 24.50
C PHE A 46 9.70 1.51 23.52
N LYS A 47 10.61 1.28 22.55
CA LYS A 47 10.51 0.17 21.59
C LYS A 47 10.43 -1.19 22.27
N LYS A 48 11.28 -1.43 23.27
CA LYS A 48 11.27 -2.67 24.03
C LYS A 48 9.98 -2.85 24.80
N CYS A 49 9.46 -1.80 25.44
CA CYS A 49 8.16 -1.87 26.12
C CYS A 49 7.01 -2.14 25.14
N ASP A 50 7.03 -1.51 23.97
CA ASP A 50 6.02 -1.71 22.92
C ASP A 50 6.08 -3.14 22.33
N GLN A 51 7.27 -3.64 22.06
CA GLN A 51 7.49 -5.03 21.62
C GLN A 51 7.07 -6.02 22.69
N ASN A 52 7.46 -5.83 23.95
CA ASN A 52 6.99 -6.70 25.03
C ASN A 52 5.46 -6.69 25.13
N TRP A 53 4.82 -5.55 24.93
CA TRP A 53 3.35 -5.46 24.92
C TRP A 53 2.71 -6.22 23.76
N LEU A 54 3.39 -6.35 22.61
CA LEU A 54 2.94 -7.10 21.43
C LEU A 54 3.29 -8.60 21.48
N GLU A 55 4.55 -8.93 21.76
CA GLU A 55 5.15 -10.28 21.70
C GLU A 55 4.80 -11.15 22.91
N GLU A 56 4.70 -10.57 24.11
CA GLU A 56 4.16 -11.29 25.28
C GLU A 56 2.62 -11.34 25.14
N GLU A 57 2.09 -12.10 24.16
CA GLU A 57 0.66 -12.33 23.87
C GLU A 57 -0.23 -11.35 24.63
N GLY A 58 -0.25 -10.09 24.17
CA GLY A 58 -0.43 -8.91 25.02
C GLY A 58 -1.40 -9.08 26.19
N ALA A 59 -1.11 -8.48 27.34
CA ALA A 59 -2.08 -8.42 28.44
C ALA A 59 -3.51 -8.05 27.98
N ALA A 60 -3.65 -7.31 26.86
CA ALA A 60 -4.90 -7.13 26.14
C ALA A 60 -5.46 -8.41 25.48
N ALA A 61 -4.69 -9.16 24.68
CA ALA A 61 -5.10 -10.44 24.10
C ALA A 61 -5.38 -11.50 25.17
N ILE A 62 -4.55 -11.62 26.21
CA ILE A 62 -4.82 -12.48 27.37
C ILE A 62 -6.07 -11.99 28.10
N SER A 63 -6.23 -10.69 28.38
CA SER A 63 -7.43 -10.16 29.04
C SER A 63 -8.69 -10.36 28.20
N ILE A 64 -8.60 -10.18 26.88
CA ILE A 64 -9.69 -10.47 25.92
C ILE A 64 -10.00 -11.96 25.98
N ARG A 65 -9.00 -12.83 25.90
CA ARG A 65 -9.17 -14.29 25.97
C ARG A 65 -9.76 -14.73 27.30
N GLU A 66 -9.27 -14.21 28.42
CA GLU A 66 -9.82 -14.45 29.76
C GLU A 66 -11.27 -13.96 29.87
N ASN A 67 -11.57 -12.78 29.34
CA ASN A 67 -12.94 -12.28 29.29
C ASN A 67 -13.83 -13.16 28.42
N LEU A 68 -13.37 -13.58 27.24
CA LEU A 68 -14.08 -14.53 26.38
C LEU A 68 -14.29 -15.88 27.06
N LEU A 69 -13.29 -16.38 27.82
CA LEU A 69 -13.40 -17.61 28.61
C LEU A 69 -14.45 -17.51 29.73
N LYS A 70 -14.75 -16.31 30.25
CA LYS A 70 -15.88 -16.11 31.19
C LYS A 70 -17.24 -16.31 30.51
N PHE A 71 -17.32 -16.07 29.21
CA PHE A 71 -18.54 -16.27 28.40
C PHE A 71 -18.58 -17.63 27.72
N CYS A 72 -17.46 -18.36 27.64
CA CYS A 72 -17.45 -19.76 27.22
C CYS A 72 -18.45 -20.54 28.08
N PRO A 73 -19.43 -21.23 27.47
CA PRO A 73 -20.49 -21.90 28.22
C PRO A 73 -19.86 -22.87 29.20
N ASN A 74 -20.04 -22.59 30.50
CA ASN A 74 -19.81 -23.62 31.50
C ASN A 74 -20.85 -24.71 31.21
N GLN A 75 -20.45 -25.97 31.11
CA GLN A 75 -21.36 -27.11 30.82
C GLN A 75 -22.34 -27.37 31.97
N SER A 76 -22.84 -26.34 32.65
CA SER A 76 -23.60 -26.42 33.89
C SER A 76 -25.11 -26.34 33.62
N THR A 77 -25.53 -25.70 32.53
CA THR A 77 -26.95 -25.54 32.12
C THR A 77 -27.35 -26.56 31.03
N PRO A 78 -28.44 -27.34 31.21
CA PRO A 78 -28.84 -28.40 30.28
C PRO A 78 -29.09 -27.93 28.83
N GLN A 79 -29.73 -26.78 28.65
CA GLN A 79 -30.02 -26.22 27.33
C GLN A 79 -28.75 -25.84 26.56
N ASP A 80 -27.68 -25.45 27.27
CA ASP A 80 -26.42 -25.08 26.64
C ASP A 80 -25.64 -26.32 26.18
N LYS A 81 -25.78 -27.44 26.90
CA LYS A 81 -25.23 -28.72 26.47
C LYS A 81 -25.85 -29.19 25.15
N ASP A 82 -27.16 -29.04 24.98
CA ASP A 82 -27.85 -29.51 23.79
C ASP A 82 -27.45 -28.71 22.54
N ALA A 83 -27.36 -27.39 22.65
CA ALA A 83 -26.90 -26.53 21.55
C ALA A 83 -25.42 -26.78 21.21
N PHE A 84 -24.55 -26.96 22.21
CA PHE A 84 -23.14 -27.30 21.98
C PHE A 84 -22.98 -28.67 21.33
N ALA A 85 -23.74 -29.67 21.79
CA ALA A 85 -23.76 -31.01 21.20
C ALA A 85 -24.25 -30.99 19.75
N LEU A 86 -25.23 -30.13 19.42
CA LEU A 86 -25.71 -29.93 18.06
C LEU A 86 -24.60 -29.39 17.14
N ILE A 87 -23.87 -28.36 17.57
CA ILE A 87 -22.74 -27.79 16.81
C ILE A 87 -21.67 -28.86 16.56
N LEU A 88 -21.26 -29.60 17.61
CA LEU A 88 -20.28 -30.69 17.47
C LEU A 88 -20.75 -31.84 16.58
N LYS A 89 -22.06 -32.10 16.56
CA LYS A 89 -22.64 -33.12 15.68
C LYS A 89 -22.62 -32.66 14.23
N GLU A 90 -23.00 -31.41 13.96
CA GLU A 90 -23.00 -30.86 12.60
C GLU A 90 -21.58 -30.69 12.05
N SER A 91 -20.58 -30.35 12.89
CA SER A 91 -19.18 -30.20 12.45
C SER A 91 -18.51 -31.53 12.07
N LYS A 92 -18.99 -32.66 12.62
CA LYS A 92 -18.49 -34.00 12.28
C LYS A 92 -19.13 -34.59 11.02
N LYS A 93 -20.20 -33.98 10.50
CA LYS A 93 -20.83 -34.44 9.26
C LYS A 93 -20.00 -34.03 8.05
N LYS A 94 -20.01 -34.87 7.01
CA LYS A 94 -19.45 -34.53 5.69
C LYS A 94 -20.52 -34.06 4.69
N MET A 95 -21.79 -34.39 4.94
CA MET A 95 -22.92 -34.15 4.04
C MET A 95 -24.22 -34.01 4.85
N ARG A 96 -25.28 -33.47 4.24
CA ARG A 96 -26.62 -33.31 4.85
C ARG A 96 -26.57 -32.51 6.17
N HIS A 97 -25.90 -31.37 6.12
CA HIS A 97 -25.90 -30.40 7.19
C HIS A 97 -27.29 -29.78 7.34
N ILE A 98 -27.65 -29.41 8.56
CA ILE A 98 -28.80 -28.55 8.82
C ILE A 98 -28.53 -27.18 8.14
N PRO A 99 -29.54 -26.52 7.54
CA PRO A 99 -29.37 -25.17 6.99
C PRO A 99 -28.76 -24.21 8.03
N VAL A 100 -27.80 -23.38 7.62
CA VAL A 100 -27.06 -22.48 8.52
C VAL A 100 -27.98 -21.59 9.35
N ARG A 101 -29.02 -21.02 8.73
CA ARG A 101 -30.03 -20.19 9.44
C ARG A 101 -30.68 -20.95 10.60
N GLU A 102 -31.12 -22.19 10.34
CA GLU A 102 -31.76 -23.04 11.35
C GLU A 102 -30.77 -23.44 12.46
N LEU A 103 -29.51 -23.70 12.10
CA LEU A 103 -28.45 -23.96 13.07
C LEU A 103 -28.21 -22.76 13.98
N LEU A 104 -28.08 -21.55 13.41
CA LEU A 104 -27.88 -20.30 14.17
C LEU A 104 -29.07 -20.00 15.08
N GLU A 105 -30.31 -20.20 14.61
CA GLU A 105 -31.51 -20.05 15.44
C GLU A 105 -31.53 -21.02 16.62
N LYS A 106 -31.19 -22.30 16.39
CA LYS A 106 -31.13 -23.34 17.43
C LYS A 106 -29.98 -23.16 18.42
N THR A 107 -28.92 -22.45 18.03
CA THR A 107 -27.70 -22.30 18.82
C THR A 107 -27.43 -20.87 19.28
N LYS A 108 -28.38 -19.95 19.07
CA LYS A 108 -28.23 -18.50 19.27
C LYS A 108 -27.59 -18.08 20.60
N LYS A 109 -27.87 -18.78 21.70
CA LYS A 109 -27.33 -18.46 23.03
C LYS A 109 -25.83 -18.71 23.18
N ILE A 110 -25.28 -19.63 22.39
CA ILE A 110 -23.90 -20.10 22.52
C ILE A 110 -23.04 -19.67 21.34
N ILE A 111 -23.63 -19.58 20.16
CA ILE A 111 -22.86 -19.31 18.95
C ILE A 111 -22.11 -17.97 19.06
N HIS A 112 -22.72 -16.93 19.63
CA HIS A 112 -22.06 -15.64 19.87
C HIS A 112 -20.93 -15.72 20.92
N ASN A 113 -20.95 -16.70 21.81
CA ASN A 113 -19.87 -16.89 22.79
C ASN A 113 -18.68 -17.66 22.18
N ILE A 114 -18.95 -18.60 21.26
CA ILE A 114 -17.92 -19.38 20.58
C ILE A 114 -17.31 -18.58 19.42
N THR A 115 -18.15 -17.88 18.67
CA THR A 115 -17.78 -17.03 17.53
C THR A 115 -18.26 -15.59 17.80
N PRO A 116 -17.53 -14.82 18.62
CA PRO A 116 -17.91 -13.45 18.98
C PRO A 116 -17.78 -12.47 17.80
N CYS A 117 -17.02 -12.85 16.76
CA CYS A 117 -16.91 -12.12 15.52
C CYS A 117 -17.47 -12.99 14.38
N LEU A 118 -18.37 -12.43 13.58
CA LEU A 118 -18.90 -13.06 12.37
C LEU A 118 -18.50 -12.24 11.14
N MET A 119 -17.92 -12.90 10.15
CA MET A 119 -17.58 -12.31 8.85
C MET A 119 -18.56 -12.81 7.80
N MET A 120 -19.29 -11.89 7.17
CA MET A 120 -20.34 -12.24 6.22
C MET A 120 -20.62 -11.07 5.27
N SER A 121 -20.93 -11.40 4.01
CA SER A 121 -21.43 -10.39 3.07
C SER A 121 -22.82 -9.89 3.49
N PRO A 122 -23.24 -8.67 3.09
CA PRO A 122 -24.57 -8.15 3.43
C PRO A 122 -25.72 -9.08 3.07
N LEU A 123 -25.64 -9.75 1.91
CA LEU A 123 -26.61 -10.76 1.49
C LEU A 123 -26.61 -11.99 2.41
N SER A 124 -25.45 -12.42 2.88
CA SER A 124 -25.32 -13.53 3.83
C SER A 124 -25.92 -13.17 5.19
N CYS A 125 -25.74 -11.93 5.66
CA CYS A 125 -26.42 -11.43 6.86
C CYS A 125 -27.94 -11.55 6.72
N ALA A 126 -28.51 -11.09 5.62
CA ALA A 126 -29.96 -11.16 5.37
C ALA A 126 -30.48 -12.61 5.24
N ARG A 127 -29.66 -13.51 4.68
CA ARG A 127 -30.04 -14.92 4.48
C ARG A 127 -29.97 -15.74 5.77
N PHE A 128 -28.89 -15.59 6.54
CA PHE A 128 -28.57 -16.49 7.65
C PHE A 128 -28.98 -15.97 9.03
N LEU A 129 -29.04 -14.65 9.23
CA LEU A 129 -29.43 -14.08 10.52
C LEU A 129 -30.95 -13.88 10.55
N SER A 130 -31.59 -14.36 11.61
CA SER A 130 -33.04 -14.27 11.77
C SER A 130 -33.43 -12.94 12.43
N GLU A 131 -34.67 -12.50 12.30
CA GLU A 131 -35.17 -11.26 12.93
C GLU A 131 -34.99 -11.24 14.46
N ASN A 132 -34.94 -12.43 15.08
CA ASN A 132 -34.79 -12.62 16.53
C ASN A 132 -33.33 -12.87 16.98
N THR A 133 -32.35 -12.65 16.10
CA THR A 133 -30.93 -12.67 16.51
C THR A 133 -30.69 -11.50 17.46
N GLU A 134 -30.00 -11.76 18.58
CA GLU A 134 -29.62 -10.69 19.52
C GLU A 134 -28.79 -9.62 18.81
N ALA A 135 -28.97 -8.36 19.20
CA ALA A 135 -28.25 -7.26 18.57
C ALA A 135 -26.75 -7.38 18.85
N PHE A 136 -25.95 -7.35 17.79
CA PHE A 136 -24.50 -7.22 17.87
C PHE A 136 -24.14 -5.88 18.52
N ASP A 137 -23.03 -5.82 19.24
CA ASP A 137 -22.57 -4.54 19.79
C ASP A 137 -22.03 -3.62 18.68
N LEU A 138 -21.43 -4.20 17.64
CA LEU A 138 -20.76 -3.49 16.56
C LEU A 138 -20.91 -4.22 15.22
N VAL A 139 -21.17 -3.49 14.15
CA VAL A 139 -20.96 -3.91 12.77
C VAL A 139 -19.85 -3.07 12.13
N ILE A 140 -18.97 -3.72 11.37
CA ILE A 140 -17.92 -3.05 10.61
C ILE A 140 -18.16 -3.38 9.14
N PHE A 141 -18.30 -2.35 8.32
CA PHE A 141 -18.30 -2.47 6.87
C PHE A 141 -16.91 -2.13 6.37
N ASP A 142 -16.27 -3.10 5.72
CA ASP A 142 -15.03 -2.90 4.98
C ASP A 142 -15.37 -2.76 3.48
N GLU A 143 -14.53 -2.04 2.72
CA GLU A 143 -14.79 -1.68 1.32
C GLU A 143 -16.19 -1.08 1.10
N ALA A 144 -16.60 -0.20 2.00
CA ALA A 144 -17.95 0.37 2.05
C ALA A 144 -18.33 1.19 0.82
N SER A 145 -17.37 1.65 0.02
CA SER A 145 -17.62 2.26 -1.30
C SER A 145 -18.22 1.28 -2.30
N GLN A 146 -18.08 -0.03 -2.10
CA GLN A 146 -18.66 -1.09 -2.93
C GLN A 146 -19.96 -1.67 -2.38
N ILE A 147 -20.44 -1.17 -1.23
CA ILE A 147 -21.65 -1.69 -0.59
C ILE A 147 -22.79 -0.70 -0.80
N LYS A 148 -23.88 -1.19 -1.38
CA LYS A 148 -25.09 -0.38 -1.55
C LYS A 148 -25.77 -0.13 -0.22
N THR A 149 -26.30 1.07 -0.05
CA THR A 149 -27.04 1.46 1.17
C THR A 149 -28.16 0.45 1.48
N CYS A 150 -28.93 0.02 0.48
CA CYS A 150 -30.04 -0.93 0.67
C CYS A 150 -29.61 -2.32 1.16
N GLU A 151 -28.39 -2.76 0.81
CA GLU A 151 -27.84 -4.05 1.24
C GLU A 151 -27.31 -3.97 2.68
N ALA A 152 -26.75 -2.82 3.07
CA ALA A 152 -26.17 -2.63 4.40
C ALA A 152 -27.20 -2.45 5.52
N ILE A 153 -28.41 -1.91 5.24
CA ILE A 153 -29.45 -1.64 6.24
C ILE A 153 -29.77 -2.87 7.11
N GLY A 154 -29.85 -4.05 6.48
CA GLY A 154 -30.15 -5.29 7.19
C GLY A 154 -29.11 -5.70 8.22
N ALA A 155 -27.84 -5.29 8.05
CA ALA A 155 -26.77 -5.51 9.01
C ALA A 155 -26.71 -4.38 10.06
N ILE A 156 -26.90 -3.12 9.66
CA ILE A 156 -26.94 -1.97 10.59
C ILE A 156 -28.02 -2.13 11.65
N THR A 157 -29.23 -2.50 11.25
CA THR A 157 -30.37 -2.65 12.18
C THR A 157 -30.17 -3.76 13.22
N ARG A 158 -29.18 -4.63 13.03
CA ARG A 158 -28.84 -5.72 13.94
C ARG A 158 -27.69 -5.37 14.87
N ALA A 159 -27.12 -4.17 14.80
CA ALA A 159 -26.01 -3.75 15.64
C ALA A 159 -26.33 -2.46 16.41
N LYS A 160 -25.70 -2.27 17.58
CA LYS A 160 -25.81 -1.02 18.36
C LYS A 160 -24.96 0.10 17.79
N GLN A 161 -23.84 -0.25 17.15
CA GLN A 161 -22.89 0.69 16.55
C GLN A 161 -22.48 0.20 15.16
N ALA A 162 -22.15 1.14 14.27
CA ALA A 162 -21.64 0.84 12.94
C ALA A 162 -20.34 1.63 12.69
N ILE A 163 -19.33 0.96 12.15
CA ILE A 163 -18.12 1.56 11.60
C ILE A 163 -18.14 1.31 10.09
N ILE A 164 -17.95 2.38 9.32
CA ILE A 164 -17.96 2.35 7.86
C ILE A 164 -16.54 2.69 7.40
N VAL A 165 -15.87 1.73 6.76
CA VAL A 165 -14.50 1.84 6.26
C VAL A 165 -14.51 1.65 4.75
N GLY A 166 -13.92 2.58 4.02
CA GLY A 166 -13.80 2.50 2.57
C GLY A 166 -13.16 3.76 2.00
N ASP A 167 -13.02 3.80 0.68
CA ASP A 167 -12.43 4.93 -0.04
C ASP A 167 -13.44 5.51 -1.05
N PRO A 168 -13.90 6.77 -0.85
CA PRO A 168 -14.87 7.41 -1.74
C PRO A 168 -14.28 7.80 -3.11
N LYS A 169 -12.98 7.57 -3.33
CA LYS A 169 -12.30 7.79 -4.62
C LYS A 169 -12.20 6.51 -5.45
N GLN A 170 -12.64 5.37 -4.92
CA GLN A 170 -12.79 4.14 -5.69
C GLN A 170 -14.12 4.12 -6.46
N LEU A 171 -14.23 3.18 -7.40
CA LEU A 171 -15.43 3.01 -8.20
C LEU A 171 -16.65 2.70 -7.31
N PRO A 172 -17.86 3.20 -7.61
CA PRO A 172 -19.07 2.85 -6.88
C PRO A 172 -19.53 1.42 -7.18
N PRO A 173 -20.53 0.88 -6.45
CA PRO A 173 -21.06 -0.46 -6.66
C PRO A 173 -21.70 -0.55 -8.05
N THR A 174 -21.12 -1.35 -8.95
CA THR A 174 -21.68 -1.52 -10.29
C THR A 174 -22.77 -2.60 -10.31
N SER A 175 -24.01 -2.24 -10.62
CA SER A 175 -25.16 -3.15 -10.76
C SER A 175 -25.11 -3.98 -12.05
N PHE A 176 -24.09 -4.82 -12.26
CA PHE A 176 -23.99 -5.61 -13.50
C PHE A 176 -24.87 -6.87 -13.53
N PHE A 177 -25.21 -7.45 -12.37
CA PHE A 177 -25.96 -8.72 -12.31
C PHE A 177 -27.48 -8.62 -12.48
N LYS A 178 -28.07 -7.42 -12.66
CA LYS A 178 -29.52 -7.28 -12.94
C LYS A 178 -29.88 -7.42 -14.44
N LYS A 179 -28.88 -7.51 -15.33
CA LYS A 179 -29.11 -7.42 -16.79
C LYS A 179 -29.27 -8.76 -17.53
N GLU A 180 -29.30 -9.90 -16.85
CA GLU A 180 -29.63 -11.18 -17.51
C GLU A 180 -31.15 -11.40 -17.73
N ALA A 181 -32.01 -10.50 -17.23
CA ALA A 181 -33.47 -10.63 -17.39
C ALA A 181 -34.08 -9.76 -18.51
N GLU A 182 -33.34 -8.79 -19.08
CA GLU A 182 -33.87 -7.87 -20.09
C GLU A 182 -32.85 -7.66 -21.21
N GLU A 183 -32.76 -8.62 -22.13
CA GLU A 183 -32.26 -8.36 -23.47
C GLU A 183 -33.26 -7.44 -24.20
N ASN A 184 -33.05 -6.13 -24.14
CA ASN A 184 -33.45 -5.21 -25.21
C ASN A 184 -32.68 -3.89 -25.13
N GLU A 185 -32.27 -3.44 -26.31
CA GLU A 185 -31.44 -2.28 -26.59
C GLU A 185 -31.96 -0.97 -25.97
N ALA A 186 -31.24 -0.48 -24.97
CA ALA A 186 -30.87 0.93 -24.82
C ALA A 186 -29.64 0.98 -23.90
N LEU A 187 -28.71 1.89 -24.18
CA LEU A 187 -27.79 2.45 -23.18
C LEU A 187 -28.62 3.21 -22.13
N GLY A 188 -29.53 2.52 -21.45
CA GLY A 188 -30.21 3.02 -20.27
C GLY A 188 -29.13 3.28 -19.24
N ASP A 189 -29.10 4.52 -18.77
CA ASP A 189 -28.18 5.01 -17.75
C ASP A 189 -27.94 3.89 -16.72
N ASN A 190 -26.73 3.34 -16.70
CA ASN A 190 -26.26 2.64 -15.52
C ASN A 190 -26.18 3.74 -14.46
N VAL A 191 -27.29 3.97 -13.75
CA VAL A 191 -27.30 4.86 -12.60
C VAL A 191 -26.40 4.20 -11.58
N ASP A 192 -25.23 4.78 -11.36
CA ASP A 192 -24.36 4.37 -10.27
C ASP A 192 -25.21 4.47 -8.99
N GLU A 193 -25.39 3.36 -8.30
CA GLU A 193 -26.16 3.34 -7.06
C GLU A 193 -25.26 3.92 -5.95
N GLU A 194 -25.82 4.79 -5.10
CA GLU A 194 -25.07 5.40 -4.00
C GLU A 194 -24.60 4.31 -3.02
N SER A 195 -23.32 4.38 -2.67
CA SER A 195 -22.73 3.50 -1.67
C SER A 195 -23.11 3.97 -0.26
N ILE A 196 -23.09 3.06 0.72
CA ILE A 196 -23.28 3.43 2.12
C ILE A 196 -22.24 4.46 2.59
N LEU A 197 -21.02 4.40 2.04
CA LEU A 197 -19.97 5.36 2.35
C LEU A 197 -20.36 6.77 1.87
N ASP A 198 -20.78 6.91 0.62
CA ASP A 198 -21.18 8.20 0.03
C ASP A 198 -22.39 8.79 0.78
N GLU A 199 -23.33 7.96 1.19
CA GLU A 199 -24.50 8.37 1.97
C GLU A 199 -24.08 8.91 3.34
N CYS A 200 -23.18 8.22 4.04
CA CYS A 200 -22.65 8.65 5.34
C CYS A 200 -21.87 9.96 5.23
N LEU A 201 -21.07 10.13 4.18
CA LEU A 201 -20.35 11.37 3.92
C LEU A 201 -21.32 12.53 3.63
N THR A 202 -22.36 12.28 2.82
CA THR A 202 -23.39 13.27 2.48
C THR A 202 -24.22 13.67 3.71
N ALA A 203 -24.49 12.71 4.61
CA ALA A 203 -25.16 12.95 5.88
C ALA A 203 -24.29 13.71 6.91
N GLY A 204 -23.00 13.93 6.62
CA GLY A 204 -22.09 14.64 7.51
C GLY A 204 -21.67 13.83 8.74
N ILE A 205 -21.65 12.49 8.63
CA ILE A 205 -21.14 11.62 9.69
C ILE A 205 -19.64 11.93 9.90
N PRO A 206 -19.14 11.98 11.16
CA PRO A 206 -17.75 12.25 11.43
C PRO A 206 -16.80 11.25 10.75
N GLU A 207 -15.83 11.77 10.00
CA GLU A 207 -14.85 10.97 9.27
C GLU A 207 -13.47 10.99 9.95
N ILE A 208 -12.72 9.90 9.79
CA ILE A 208 -11.31 9.81 10.17
C ILE A 208 -10.51 9.42 8.92
N LEU A 209 -9.68 10.34 8.43
CA LEU A 209 -8.82 10.07 7.28
C LEU A 209 -7.60 9.24 7.71
N LEU A 210 -7.46 8.06 7.12
CA LEU A 210 -6.24 7.25 7.23
C LEU A 210 -5.19 7.79 6.26
N SER A 211 -4.27 8.61 6.77
CA SER A 211 -3.35 9.37 5.90
C SER A 211 -2.12 8.58 5.43
N TRP A 212 -1.90 7.34 5.87
CA TRP A 212 -0.65 6.62 5.58
C TRP A 212 -0.80 5.71 4.37
N HIS A 213 0.02 5.93 3.36
CA HIS A 213 0.14 5.04 2.21
C HIS A 213 1.45 4.26 2.26
N TYR A 214 1.34 2.94 2.43
CA TYR A 214 2.48 2.03 2.63
C TYR A 214 2.54 0.89 1.62
N ARG A 215 1.61 0.85 0.65
CA ARG A 215 1.48 -0.24 -0.33
C ARG A 215 2.43 -0.07 -1.52
N SER A 216 2.60 1.16 -2.01
CA SER A 216 3.50 1.43 -3.14
C SER A 216 4.95 1.52 -2.68
N ARG A 217 5.82 0.68 -3.27
CA ARG A 217 7.27 0.76 -3.03
C ARG A 217 7.91 2.04 -3.55
N ASN A 218 7.34 2.65 -4.59
CA ASN A 218 7.79 3.93 -5.13
C ASN A 218 6.65 4.94 -5.04
N GLU A 219 6.94 6.09 -4.44
CA GLU A 219 6.01 7.20 -4.23
C GLU A 219 5.43 7.75 -5.54
N SER A 220 6.15 7.65 -6.65
CA SER A 220 5.67 8.11 -7.96
C SER A 220 4.41 7.41 -8.44
N LEU A 221 4.17 6.16 -7.99
CA LEU A 221 2.98 5.39 -8.33
C LEU A 221 1.70 5.99 -7.74
N ILE A 222 1.80 6.66 -6.60
CA ILE A 222 0.65 7.25 -5.90
C ILE A 222 0.66 8.79 -5.99
N ASP A 223 1.78 9.41 -6.37
CA ASP A 223 1.97 10.85 -6.37
C ASP A 223 0.87 11.60 -7.14
N PHE A 224 0.54 11.12 -8.35
CA PHE A 224 -0.56 11.66 -9.14
C PHE A 224 -1.89 11.58 -8.39
N SER A 225 -2.27 10.40 -7.91
CA SER A 225 -3.54 10.19 -7.22
C SER A 225 -3.61 11.00 -5.92
N ASN A 226 -2.53 11.05 -5.15
CA ASN A 226 -2.44 11.82 -3.91
C ASN A 226 -2.73 13.31 -4.16
N HIS A 227 -2.11 13.90 -5.18
CA HIS A 227 -2.33 15.29 -5.53
C HIS A 227 -3.75 15.56 -6.06
N HIS A 228 -4.23 14.71 -6.99
CA HIS A 228 -5.48 14.96 -7.69
C HIS A 228 -6.73 14.59 -6.87
N TYR A 229 -6.69 13.51 -6.08
CA TYR A 229 -7.86 13.00 -5.38
C TYR A 229 -7.82 13.24 -3.87
N TYR A 230 -6.63 13.27 -3.27
CA TYR A 230 -6.46 13.40 -1.82
C TYR A 230 -5.83 14.73 -1.40
N GLN A 231 -5.66 15.68 -2.34
CA GLN A 231 -5.12 17.03 -2.07
C GLN A 231 -3.72 17.02 -1.41
N GLY A 232 -2.91 15.99 -1.65
CA GLY A 232 -1.60 15.81 -1.04
C GLY A 232 -1.64 15.45 0.45
N LYS A 233 -2.80 15.05 0.99
CA LYS A 233 -2.96 14.70 2.42
C LYS A 233 -2.39 13.32 2.76
N LEU A 234 -2.16 12.45 1.77
CA LEU A 234 -1.54 11.16 2.04
C LEU A 234 -0.04 11.34 2.29
N VAL A 235 0.44 10.67 3.32
CA VAL A 235 1.84 10.52 3.69
C VAL A 235 2.36 9.29 2.96
N THR A 236 3.27 9.53 2.02
CA THR A 236 3.98 8.52 1.24
C THR A 236 5.43 8.45 1.69
N PHE A 237 6.14 7.37 1.40
CA PHE A 237 7.55 7.26 1.76
C PHE A 237 8.41 7.08 0.49
N PRO A 238 9.55 7.78 0.39
CA PRO A 238 10.41 7.70 -0.79
C PRO A 238 11.10 6.33 -0.86
N ALA A 239 11.33 5.84 -2.08
CA ALA A 239 12.14 4.64 -2.30
C ALA A 239 13.64 4.97 -2.22
N PRO A 240 14.52 4.01 -1.86
CA PRO A 240 15.98 4.19 -1.89
C PRO A 240 16.57 4.18 -3.32
N ASN A 241 15.80 4.60 -4.33
CA ASN A 241 16.23 4.65 -5.72
C ASN A 241 16.30 6.10 -6.19
N ILE A 242 17.36 6.43 -6.95
CA ILE A 242 17.60 7.77 -7.49
C ILE A 242 16.80 7.96 -8.79
N SER A 243 16.75 6.94 -9.64
CA SER A 243 15.93 6.96 -10.84
C SER A 243 14.54 6.38 -10.56
N ASP A 244 13.52 7.22 -10.76
CA ASP A 244 12.13 6.77 -10.75
C ASP A 244 11.78 6.08 -12.07
N GLN A 245 11.77 4.74 -12.04
CA GLN A 245 11.37 3.87 -13.15
C GLN A 245 10.05 3.14 -12.87
N ALA A 246 9.32 3.51 -11.81
CA ALA A 246 8.15 2.76 -11.40
C ALA A 246 6.97 2.90 -12.37
N LEU A 247 6.87 4.03 -13.07
CA LEU A 247 5.89 4.26 -14.12
C LEU A 247 6.60 4.46 -15.47
N SER A 248 6.18 3.71 -16.48
CA SER A 248 6.67 3.87 -17.85
C SER A 248 5.51 3.84 -18.84
N PHE A 249 5.60 4.66 -19.88
CA PHE A 249 4.64 4.67 -20.97
C PHE A 249 5.31 4.11 -22.23
N VAL A 250 4.75 3.04 -22.78
CA VAL A 250 5.25 2.38 -23.99
C VAL A 250 4.29 2.69 -25.14
N HIS A 251 4.74 3.50 -26.08
CA HIS A 251 3.98 3.76 -27.30
C HIS A 251 4.22 2.64 -28.31
N VAL A 252 3.18 1.81 -28.53
CA VAL A 252 3.20 0.75 -29.55
C VAL A 252 2.98 1.37 -30.92
N LYS A 253 4.02 1.40 -31.75
CA LYS A 253 3.95 1.90 -33.12
C LYS A 253 3.08 0.97 -33.97
N ASP A 254 2.38 1.56 -34.95
CA ASP A 254 1.52 0.83 -35.90
C ASP A 254 0.38 0.03 -35.24
N ALA A 255 0.03 0.34 -33.99
CA ALA A 255 -1.09 -0.26 -33.31
C ALA A 255 -2.41 0.18 -33.98
N ILE A 256 -3.24 -0.79 -34.35
CA ILE A 256 -4.49 -0.57 -35.07
C ILE A 256 -5.63 -1.09 -34.23
N TYR A 257 -6.51 -0.17 -33.82
CA TYR A 257 -7.73 -0.52 -33.11
C TYR A 257 -8.75 -1.13 -34.08
N GLN A 258 -9.28 -2.29 -33.70
CA GLN A 258 -10.32 -3.00 -34.45
C GLN A 258 -11.65 -2.76 -33.75
N SER A 259 -12.41 -1.78 -34.23
CA SER A 259 -13.74 -1.45 -33.69
C SER A 259 -14.78 -2.47 -34.16
N GLY A 260 -15.66 -2.88 -33.24
CA GLY A 260 -16.74 -3.85 -33.49
C GLY A 260 -17.85 -3.44 -34.46
N ASN A 261 -17.72 -2.31 -35.18
CA ASN A 261 -18.82 -1.68 -35.92
C ASN A 261 -18.91 -2.10 -37.41
N GLY A 262 -18.31 -3.24 -37.78
CA GLY A 262 -18.49 -3.83 -39.11
C GLY A 262 -19.82 -4.58 -39.21
N SER A 263 -20.41 -4.63 -40.41
CA SER A 263 -21.74 -5.21 -40.74
C SER A 263 -21.95 -6.71 -40.45
N ASN A 264 -21.05 -7.35 -39.69
CA ASN A 264 -21.15 -8.74 -39.23
C ASN A 264 -21.21 -8.76 -37.69
N LYS A 265 -22.43 -8.68 -37.15
CA LYS A 265 -22.73 -8.56 -35.71
C LYS A 265 -22.26 -9.75 -34.83
N ASN A 266 -21.73 -10.83 -35.42
CA ASN A 266 -21.45 -12.07 -34.68
C ASN A 266 -19.99 -12.27 -34.25
N ASN A 267 -19.03 -11.37 -34.55
CA ASN A 267 -17.62 -11.61 -34.19
C ASN A 267 -16.69 -10.37 -34.14
N ALA A 268 -17.21 -9.16 -33.99
CA ALA A 268 -16.40 -7.95 -34.08
C ALA A 268 -15.85 -7.54 -32.69
N ALA A 269 -14.75 -8.16 -32.27
CA ALA A 269 -14.12 -7.93 -30.97
C ALA A 269 -13.37 -6.58 -30.93
N CYS A 270 -13.75 -5.69 -30.01
CA CYS A 270 -13.11 -4.39 -29.76
C CYS A 270 -11.69 -4.56 -29.21
N THR A 271 -10.71 -4.79 -30.08
CA THR A 271 -9.36 -5.25 -29.71
C THR A 271 -8.25 -4.50 -30.44
N ASN A 272 -7.05 -4.61 -29.91
CA ASN A 272 -5.81 -4.14 -30.55
C ASN A 272 -4.77 -5.28 -30.51
N PRO A 273 -4.68 -6.08 -31.59
CA PRO A 273 -3.82 -7.26 -31.62
C PRO A 273 -2.31 -6.94 -31.58
N VAL A 274 -1.91 -5.78 -32.10
CA VAL A 274 -0.49 -5.36 -32.08
C VAL A 274 -0.10 -5.06 -30.63
N GLU A 275 -0.90 -4.25 -29.94
CA GLU A 275 -0.71 -3.97 -28.51
C GLU A 275 -0.76 -5.26 -27.68
N ALA A 276 -1.73 -6.16 -27.95
CA ALA A 276 -1.82 -7.43 -27.25
C ALA A 276 -0.54 -8.26 -27.41
N THR A 277 0.05 -8.28 -28.62
CA THR A 277 1.28 -9.03 -28.89
C THR A 277 2.47 -8.46 -28.12
N GLU A 278 2.62 -7.14 -28.08
CA GLU A 278 3.66 -6.45 -27.29
C GLU A 278 3.52 -6.73 -25.79
N VAL A 279 2.29 -6.71 -25.27
CA VAL A 279 2.01 -7.07 -23.87
C VAL A 279 2.45 -8.51 -23.59
N VAL A 280 2.11 -9.47 -24.48
CA VAL A 280 2.53 -10.86 -24.29
C VAL A 280 4.06 -11.01 -24.37
N GLU A 281 4.73 -10.29 -25.26
CA GLU A 281 6.20 -10.29 -25.31
C GLU A 281 6.82 -9.77 -24.00
N ALA A 282 6.25 -8.70 -23.43
CA ALA A 282 6.65 -8.20 -22.12
C ALA A 282 6.43 -9.24 -21.00
N VAL A 283 5.31 -9.98 -21.04
CA VAL A 283 5.03 -11.09 -20.09
C VAL A 283 6.07 -12.20 -20.22
N VAL A 284 6.45 -12.60 -21.44
CA VAL A 284 7.49 -13.61 -21.66
C VAL A 284 8.84 -13.15 -21.13
N ASN A 285 9.19 -11.88 -21.33
CA ASN A 285 10.43 -11.31 -20.78
C ASN A 285 10.42 -11.28 -19.25
N HIS A 286 9.27 -10.95 -18.64
CA HIS A 286 9.09 -11.06 -17.19
C HIS A 286 9.28 -12.50 -16.71
N ALA A 287 8.64 -13.48 -17.34
CA ALA A 287 8.77 -14.90 -16.98
C ALA A 287 10.23 -15.39 -17.04
N LYS A 288 10.99 -14.99 -18.06
CA LYS A 288 12.42 -15.29 -18.16
C LYS A 288 13.23 -14.68 -17.01
N GLU A 289 12.91 -13.47 -16.59
CA GLU A 289 13.57 -12.83 -15.46
C GLU A 289 13.19 -13.50 -14.13
N GLN A 290 11.92 -13.88 -13.95
CA GLN A 290 11.47 -14.61 -12.76
C GLN A 290 12.15 -15.97 -12.62
N LYS A 291 12.38 -16.69 -13.72
CA LYS A 291 13.16 -17.95 -13.69
C LYS A 291 14.61 -17.73 -13.26
N LYS A 292 15.24 -16.62 -13.64
CA LYS A 292 16.59 -16.28 -13.12
C LYS A 292 16.56 -15.97 -11.63
N ARG A 293 15.52 -15.27 -11.17
CA ARG A 293 15.34 -14.95 -9.74
C ARG A 293 15.13 -16.21 -8.91
N GLU A 294 14.27 -17.11 -9.37
CA GLU A 294 14.05 -18.42 -8.74
C GLU A 294 15.36 -19.23 -8.66
N ALA A 295 16.16 -19.26 -9.74
CA ALA A 295 17.47 -19.91 -9.74
C ALA A 295 18.48 -19.30 -8.74
N LEU A 296 18.27 -18.04 -8.34
CA LEU A 296 19.03 -17.34 -7.31
C LEU A 296 18.41 -17.47 -5.90
N GLY A 297 17.33 -18.24 -5.74
CA GLY A 297 16.60 -18.40 -4.48
C GLY A 297 15.80 -17.16 -4.05
N LEU A 298 15.51 -16.26 -4.99
CA LEU A 298 14.71 -15.05 -4.74
C LEU A 298 13.23 -15.31 -5.02
N ALA A 299 12.36 -14.64 -4.26
CA ALA A 299 10.91 -14.71 -4.47
C ALA A 299 10.51 -14.19 -5.87
N ILE A 300 9.54 -14.88 -6.46
CA ILE A 300 8.92 -14.51 -7.74
C ILE A 300 8.07 -13.25 -7.52
N GLN A 301 8.18 -12.31 -8.45
CA GLN A 301 7.36 -11.11 -8.45
C GLN A 301 6.07 -11.35 -9.21
N SER A 302 4.96 -10.99 -8.56
CA SER A 302 3.63 -11.16 -9.14
C SER A 302 3.35 -10.10 -10.22
N LEU A 303 2.58 -10.48 -11.24
CA LEU A 303 2.27 -9.66 -12.42
C LEU A 303 0.77 -9.55 -12.61
N GLY A 304 0.25 -8.32 -12.73
CA GLY A 304 -1.13 -8.05 -13.12
C GLY A 304 -1.21 -7.42 -14.50
N ILE A 305 -2.14 -7.88 -15.32
CA ILE A 305 -2.48 -7.30 -16.62
C ILE A 305 -3.90 -6.77 -16.53
N ILE A 306 -4.04 -5.45 -16.62
CA ILE A 306 -5.32 -4.76 -16.65
C ILE A 306 -5.61 -4.33 -18.07
N THR A 307 -6.78 -4.72 -18.57
CA THR A 307 -7.28 -4.31 -19.88
C THR A 307 -8.48 -3.39 -19.72
N PHE A 308 -8.68 -2.45 -20.65
CA PHE A 308 -9.82 -1.53 -20.54
C PHE A 308 -11.13 -2.14 -21.02
N ASN A 309 -11.10 -3.31 -21.65
CA ASN A 309 -12.29 -4.04 -22.06
C ASN A 309 -12.08 -5.55 -22.02
N LYS A 310 -13.18 -6.30 -21.94
CA LYS A 310 -13.20 -7.76 -21.85
C LYS A 310 -12.64 -8.45 -23.10
N SER A 311 -12.91 -7.92 -24.30
CA SER A 311 -12.43 -8.52 -25.55
C SER A 311 -10.90 -8.53 -25.65
N GLN A 312 -10.23 -7.47 -25.20
CA GLN A 312 -8.77 -7.39 -25.16
C GLN A 312 -8.20 -8.34 -24.11
N ARG A 313 -8.83 -8.45 -22.93
CA ARG A 313 -8.47 -9.42 -21.90
C ARG A 313 -8.43 -10.84 -22.48
N ASP A 314 -9.52 -11.23 -23.14
CA ASP A 314 -9.68 -12.58 -23.69
C ASP A 314 -8.64 -12.84 -24.80
N LEU A 315 -8.36 -11.85 -25.65
CA LEU A 315 -7.30 -11.93 -26.66
C LEU A 315 -5.91 -12.11 -26.06
N ILE A 316 -5.55 -11.32 -25.04
CA ILE A 316 -4.24 -11.42 -24.37
C ILE A 316 -4.10 -12.80 -23.70
N SER A 317 -5.13 -13.25 -22.98
CA SER A 317 -5.14 -14.58 -22.35
C SER A 317 -4.93 -15.70 -23.38
N GLN A 318 -5.62 -15.62 -24.52
CA GLN A 318 -5.44 -16.60 -25.61
C GLN A 318 -4.02 -16.58 -26.18
N LEU A 319 -3.44 -15.39 -26.39
CA LEU A 319 -2.08 -15.26 -26.92
C LEU A 319 -1.03 -15.79 -25.93
N ILE A 320 -1.20 -15.57 -24.63
CA ILE A 320 -0.32 -16.12 -23.58
C ILE A 320 -0.39 -17.65 -23.59
N ALA A 321 -1.60 -18.23 -23.63
CA ALA A 321 -1.79 -19.68 -23.70
C ALA A 321 -1.10 -20.29 -24.93
N ASN A 322 -1.17 -19.63 -26.09
CA ASN A 322 -0.47 -20.05 -27.30
C ASN A 322 1.05 -19.96 -27.18
N GLN A 323 1.57 -18.94 -26.48
CA GLN A 323 3.00 -18.77 -26.27
C GLN A 323 3.58 -19.69 -25.19
N ALA A 324 2.77 -20.17 -24.24
CA ALA A 324 3.19 -21.15 -23.23
C ALA A 324 3.72 -22.45 -23.85
N LEU A 325 3.26 -22.82 -25.06
CA LEU A 325 3.81 -23.95 -25.82
C LEU A 325 5.25 -23.73 -26.31
N LYS A 326 5.66 -22.47 -26.48
CA LYS A 326 6.97 -22.08 -27.02
C LYS A 326 7.97 -21.70 -25.93
N TYR A 327 7.49 -21.13 -24.82
CA TYR A 327 8.30 -20.62 -23.73
C TYR A 327 7.95 -21.36 -22.43
N PRO A 328 8.70 -22.40 -22.07
CA PRO A 328 8.49 -23.15 -20.83
C PRO A 328 8.54 -22.29 -19.57
N GLU A 329 9.23 -21.14 -19.61
CA GLU A 329 9.28 -20.17 -18.51
C GLU A 329 7.91 -19.68 -18.05
N LEU A 330 6.91 -19.64 -18.95
CA LEU A 330 5.57 -19.17 -18.63
C LEU A 330 4.84 -20.09 -17.64
N SER A 331 5.23 -21.36 -17.51
CA SER A 331 4.61 -22.28 -16.55
C SER A 331 4.78 -21.81 -15.10
N LEU A 332 5.87 -21.08 -14.81
CA LEU A 332 6.13 -20.50 -13.49
C LEU A 332 5.06 -19.47 -13.09
N LEU A 333 4.48 -18.80 -14.09
CA LEU A 333 3.45 -17.77 -13.88
C LEU A 333 2.03 -18.33 -13.94
N LEU A 334 1.84 -19.46 -14.63
CA LEU A 334 0.54 -20.06 -14.96
C LEU A 334 0.17 -21.25 -14.05
N SER A 335 0.83 -21.43 -12.91
CA SER A 335 0.67 -22.61 -12.03
C SER A 335 -0.78 -22.86 -11.60
N GLU A 336 -1.26 -24.10 -11.78
CA GLU A 336 -2.63 -24.56 -11.43
C GLU A 336 -2.89 -24.61 -9.91
N GLU A 337 -1.85 -24.64 -9.08
CA GLU A 337 -1.95 -24.61 -7.60
C GLU A 337 -2.55 -23.30 -7.06
N ALA A 338 -2.78 -22.31 -7.94
CA ALA A 338 -3.30 -20.99 -7.63
C ALA A 338 -4.84 -20.90 -7.59
N GLU A 339 -5.58 -21.99 -7.84
CA GLU A 339 -7.05 -22.00 -7.74
C GLU A 339 -7.57 -21.97 -6.28
N THR A 340 -6.76 -22.41 -5.31
CA THR A 340 -7.17 -22.48 -3.90
C THR A 340 -6.95 -21.19 -3.11
N ASP A 341 -6.12 -20.28 -3.61
CA ASP A 341 -5.84 -18.98 -2.97
C ASP A 341 -5.53 -17.92 -4.04
N LEU A 342 -6.54 -17.15 -4.46
CA LEU A 342 -6.42 -16.15 -5.54
C LEU A 342 -5.35 -15.08 -5.25
N ASP A 343 -5.06 -14.84 -3.98
CA ASP A 343 -4.08 -13.85 -3.53
C ASP A 343 -2.63 -14.29 -3.79
N CYS A 344 -2.42 -15.59 -4.06
CA CYS A 344 -1.11 -16.18 -4.32
C CYS A 344 -0.81 -16.42 -5.81
N VAL A 345 -1.69 -16.01 -6.74
CA VAL A 345 -1.50 -16.26 -8.17
C VAL A 345 -0.40 -15.35 -8.74
N PRO A 346 0.67 -15.90 -9.35
CA PRO A 346 1.77 -15.10 -9.90
C PRO A 346 1.38 -14.23 -11.11
N LEU A 347 0.37 -14.62 -11.88
CA LEU A 347 -0.16 -13.86 -13.02
C LEU A 347 -1.67 -13.66 -12.93
N LEU A 348 -2.09 -12.39 -12.90
CA LEU A 348 -3.48 -11.98 -12.95
C LEU A 348 -3.79 -11.28 -14.27
N ILE A 349 -4.90 -11.64 -14.93
CA ILE A 349 -5.38 -10.94 -16.13
C ILE A 349 -6.86 -10.59 -15.91
N ARG A 350 -7.18 -9.29 -15.91
CA ARG A 350 -8.52 -8.76 -15.64
C ARG A 350 -8.84 -7.56 -16.52
N ASN A 351 -10.11 -7.23 -16.66
CA ASN A 351 -10.54 -5.94 -17.19
C ASN A 351 -10.81 -4.94 -16.06
N LEU A 352 -10.80 -3.64 -16.37
CA LEU A 352 -10.91 -2.55 -15.38
C LEU A 352 -12.08 -2.69 -14.39
N GLU A 353 -13.18 -3.35 -14.80
CA GLU A 353 -14.36 -3.58 -13.98
C GLU A 353 -14.16 -4.67 -12.91
N GLU A 354 -13.21 -5.59 -13.12
CA GLU A 354 -12.95 -6.75 -12.25
C GLU A 354 -11.70 -6.56 -11.36
N VAL A 355 -11.05 -5.39 -11.38
CA VAL A 355 -9.70 -5.15 -10.82
C VAL A 355 -9.70 -4.58 -9.40
N GLN A 356 -10.86 -4.36 -8.80
CA GLN A 356 -10.95 -3.72 -7.49
C GLN A 356 -10.33 -4.59 -6.39
N GLY A 357 -9.53 -3.97 -5.50
CA GLY A 357 -8.84 -4.66 -4.41
C GLY A 357 -7.60 -5.47 -4.83
N GLU A 358 -7.35 -5.61 -6.14
CA GLU A 358 -6.22 -6.39 -6.65
C GLU A 358 -4.92 -5.57 -6.67
N GLU A 359 -3.85 -6.15 -6.16
CA GLU A 359 -2.50 -5.59 -6.22
C GLU A 359 -1.49 -6.62 -6.72
N ARG A 360 -0.45 -6.17 -7.42
CA ARG A 360 0.69 -7.01 -7.80
C ARG A 360 1.98 -6.22 -7.74
N ASP A 361 3.11 -6.91 -7.64
CA ASP A 361 4.43 -6.26 -7.66
C ASP A 361 4.65 -5.44 -8.95
N ILE A 362 4.11 -5.93 -10.07
CA ILE A 362 4.21 -5.31 -11.40
C ILE A 362 2.83 -5.29 -12.04
N MET A 363 2.46 -4.15 -12.65
CA MET A 363 1.20 -3.97 -13.35
C MET A 363 1.43 -3.52 -14.79
N PHE A 364 0.80 -4.20 -15.76
CA PHE A 364 0.69 -3.77 -17.15
C PHE A 364 -0.73 -3.30 -17.43
N PHE A 365 -0.85 -2.08 -17.95
CA PHE A 365 -2.13 -1.53 -18.39
C PHE A 365 -2.18 -1.55 -19.93
N SER A 366 -3.07 -2.36 -20.49
CA SER A 366 -3.41 -2.35 -21.92
C SER A 366 -4.64 -1.47 -22.11
N THR A 367 -4.41 -0.30 -22.71
CA THR A 367 -5.48 0.66 -22.99
C THR A 367 -6.40 0.20 -24.11
N THR A 368 -5.94 -0.68 -25.01
CA THR A 368 -6.65 -1.18 -26.20
C THR A 368 -6.96 -0.14 -27.27
N PHE A 369 -7.33 1.07 -26.88
CA PHE A 369 -7.86 2.09 -27.79
C PHE A 369 -6.74 2.79 -28.56
N GLY A 370 -6.97 2.98 -29.85
CA GLY A 370 -6.01 3.57 -30.78
C GLY A 370 -6.70 4.00 -32.07
N PRO A 371 -5.97 4.62 -33.02
CA PRO A 371 -6.51 4.90 -34.35
C PRO A 371 -6.92 3.58 -35.04
N ASP A 372 -8.05 3.59 -35.74
CA ASP A 372 -8.43 2.48 -36.61
C ASP A 372 -7.60 2.49 -37.92
N ARG A 373 -7.86 1.53 -38.82
CA ARG A 373 -7.18 1.44 -40.14
C ARG A 373 -7.35 2.68 -41.02
N THR A 374 -8.36 3.50 -40.76
CA THR A 374 -8.62 4.76 -41.47
C THR A 374 -7.94 5.96 -40.82
N GLY A 375 -7.21 5.74 -39.71
CA GLY A 375 -6.59 6.79 -38.90
C GLY A 375 -7.59 7.51 -37.98
N LYS A 376 -8.83 7.03 -37.89
CA LYS A 376 -9.86 7.64 -37.05
C LYS A 376 -9.71 7.15 -35.62
N PHE A 377 -9.61 8.09 -34.69
CA PHE A 377 -9.59 7.81 -33.26
C PHE A 377 -10.99 8.00 -32.67
N SER A 378 -11.54 6.96 -32.04
CA SER A 378 -12.81 7.04 -31.32
C SER A 378 -12.52 7.34 -29.84
N GLN A 379 -12.94 8.52 -29.36
CA GLN A 379 -12.76 8.95 -27.96
C GLN A 379 -13.78 8.31 -27.00
N ASN A 380 -14.24 7.09 -27.27
CA ASN A 380 -15.23 6.42 -26.42
C ASN A 380 -14.56 5.38 -25.52
N PHE A 381 -13.97 5.85 -24.41
CA PHE A 381 -13.20 5.02 -23.46
C PHE A 381 -14.07 4.35 -22.37
N GLY A 382 -15.38 4.23 -22.58
CA GLY A 382 -16.30 3.67 -21.58
C GLY A 382 -16.39 4.53 -20.31
N PRO A 383 -16.36 3.93 -19.10
CA PRO A 383 -16.50 4.66 -17.82
C PRO A 383 -15.46 5.76 -17.58
N LEU A 384 -14.31 5.70 -18.27
CA LEU A 384 -13.19 6.65 -18.16
C LEU A 384 -13.49 8.04 -18.79
N ASN A 385 -14.58 8.19 -19.53
CA ASN A 385 -14.97 9.46 -20.18
C ASN A 385 -15.62 10.50 -19.23
N ARG A 386 -15.64 10.24 -17.92
CA ARG A 386 -16.19 11.15 -16.91
C ARG A 386 -15.10 12.13 -16.41
N LYS A 387 -15.50 13.35 -16.04
CA LYS A 387 -14.61 14.48 -15.72
C LYS A 387 -13.48 14.10 -14.73
N GLY A 388 -12.23 14.45 -15.06
CA GLY A 388 -11.13 14.38 -14.08
C GLY A 388 -9.68 14.32 -14.59
N GLY A 389 -9.37 14.56 -15.87
CA GLY A 389 -7.99 14.47 -16.39
C GLY A 389 -7.35 15.84 -16.63
N GLU A 390 -6.47 16.30 -15.74
CA GLU A 390 -5.58 17.45 -15.97
C GLU A 390 -4.14 17.16 -15.48
N ALA A 391 -3.18 17.92 -16.02
CA ALA A 391 -1.77 17.56 -16.16
C ALA A 391 -0.86 17.76 -14.93
N LEU A 392 0.23 16.97 -14.92
CA LEU A 392 1.29 16.90 -13.90
C LEU A 392 2.08 18.21 -13.71
N PRO A 393 2.38 18.62 -12.46
CA PRO A 393 3.36 19.67 -12.18
C PRO A 393 4.80 19.18 -12.41
N LYS A 394 5.66 20.08 -12.86
CA LYS A 394 7.09 19.83 -13.07
C LYS A 394 7.82 19.65 -11.75
N ARG A 395 8.70 18.63 -11.71
CA ARG A 395 9.69 18.40 -10.64
C ARG A 395 10.48 19.67 -10.36
N THR A 396 10.48 20.09 -9.10
CA THR A 396 11.36 21.14 -8.59
C THR A 396 12.30 20.48 -7.58
N TYR A 397 13.59 20.41 -7.90
CA TYR A 397 14.61 20.07 -6.90
C TYR A 397 14.76 21.30 -5.99
N GLN A 398 14.52 21.15 -4.68
CA GLN A 398 14.64 22.24 -3.73
C GLN A 398 15.63 21.93 -2.60
N THR A 399 16.05 23.04 -2.00
CA THR A 399 17.13 23.26 -1.04
C THR A 399 16.91 22.60 0.33
N PHE A 400 17.95 22.57 1.17
CA PHE A 400 17.89 22.13 2.56
C PHE A 400 16.81 22.87 3.38
N ASP A 401 16.14 22.18 4.30
CA ASP A 401 15.11 22.76 5.16
C ASP A 401 15.74 23.49 6.36
N SER A 402 16.97 23.14 6.73
CA SER A 402 17.69 23.78 7.82
C SER A 402 19.18 24.03 7.54
N PRO A 403 19.79 25.07 8.16
CA PRO A 403 21.25 25.27 8.14
C PRO A 403 22.03 24.11 8.76
N PHE A 404 21.38 23.32 9.62
CA PHE A 404 21.94 22.12 10.22
C PHE A 404 22.15 21.04 9.16
N GLU A 405 21.11 20.72 8.37
CA GLU A 405 21.20 19.79 7.24
C GLU A 405 22.25 20.22 6.21
N GLU A 406 22.31 21.52 5.86
CA GLU A 406 23.31 22.05 4.92
C GLU A 406 24.74 21.84 5.45
N GLU A 407 24.96 22.00 6.76
CA GLU A 407 26.27 21.77 7.38
C GLU A 407 26.66 20.29 7.38
N VAL A 408 25.73 19.39 7.72
CA VAL A 408 25.93 17.93 7.67
C VAL A 408 26.30 17.49 6.24
N ALA A 409 25.50 17.89 5.26
CA ALA A 409 25.74 17.56 3.86
C ALA A 409 27.08 18.10 3.36
N THR A 410 27.45 19.33 3.75
CA THR A 410 28.75 19.92 3.38
C THR A 410 29.93 19.10 3.91
N LEU A 411 29.84 18.61 5.15
CA LEU A 411 30.92 17.84 5.75
C LEU A 411 31.02 16.41 5.19
N LEU A 412 29.88 15.78 4.87
CA LEU A 412 29.86 14.49 4.16
C LEU A 412 30.48 14.58 2.77
N HIS A 413 30.16 15.64 2.01
CA HIS A 413 30.82 15.90 0.72
C HIS A 413 32.35 16.04 0.85
N LYS A 414 32.84 16.69 1.92
CA LYS A 414 34.30 16.77 2.18
C LYS A 414 34.93 15.42 2.50
N LYS A 415 34.15 14.47 3.03
CA LYS A 415 34.58 13.08 3.29
C LYS A 415 34.51 12.20 2.03
N GLY A 416 33.98 12.71 0.93
CA GLY A 416 33.91 12.02 -0.37
C GLY A 416 32.55 11.39 -0.69
N TRP A 417 31.52 11.64 0.12
CA TRP A 417 30.17 11.15 -0.14
C TRP A 417 29.37 12.10 -1.02
N GLU A 418 28.64 11.57 -2.00
CA GLU A 418 27.65 12.32 -2.75
C GLU A 418 26.30 12.31 -1.99
N VAL A 419 25.74 13.50 -1.77
CA VAL A 419 24.57 13.68 -0.90
C VAL A 419 23.47 14.46 -1.62
N HIS A 420 22.28 13.87 -1.70
CA HIS A 420 21.08 14.50 -2.24
C HIS A 420 20.18 14.99 -1.09
N PRO A 421 19.86 16.29 -0.99
CA PRO A 421 18.91 16.77 0.02
C PRO A 421 17.47 16.44 -0.35
N GLN A 422 16.63 16.29 0.69
CA GLN A 422 15.17 16.29 0.57
C GLN A 422 14.66 15.25 -0.44
N VAL A 423 15.10 13.99 -0.25
CA VAL A 423 14.73 12.86 -1.11
C VAL A 423 13.26 12.50 -0.87
N GLY A 424 12.44 12.69 -1.89
CA GLY A 424 10.99 12.43 -1.87
C GLY A 424 10.19 13.42 -2.72
N VAL A 425 9.05 13.01 -3.27
CA VAL A 425 8.06 13.90 -3.91
C VAL A 425 6.93 14.31 -2.98
N GLY A 426 6.57 13.45 -2.01
CA GLY A 426 5.44 13.68 -1.11
C GLY A 426 5.66 14.72 -0.01
N SER A 427 4.67 14.81 0.89
CA SER A 427 4.72 15.61 2.13
C SER A 427 5.83 15.14 3.08
N PHE A 428 6.26 13.90 2.92
CA PHE A 428 7.35 13.28 3.65
C PHE A 428 8.62 13.25 2.79
N ARG A 429 9.76 13.56 3.41
CA ARG A 429 11.06 13.50 2.76
C ARG A 429 12.09 12.91 3.70
N ILE A 430 13.10 12.27 3.13
CA ILE A 430 14.35 11.95 3.83
C ILE A 430 15.25 13.17 3.70
N ASP A 431 15.72 13.67 4.85
CA ASP A 431 16.42 14.95 4.90
C ASP A 431 17.67 14.93 4.01
N LEU A 432 18.45 13.84 4.04
CA LEU A 432 19.61 13.62 3.15
C LEU A 432 19.71 12.16 2.68
N GLY A 433 19.81 11.91 1.38
CA GLY A 433 20.15 10.60 0.79
C GLY A 433 21.62 10.50 0.42
N ILE A 434 22.29 9.42 0.82
CA ILE A 434 23.69 9.13 0.47
C ILE A 434 23.72 8.21 -0.75
N VAL A 435 24.26 8.70 -1.86
CA VAL A 435 24.34 7.92 -3.12
C VAL A 435 25.30 6.74 -2.92
N ASN A 436 24.92 5.58 -3.43
CA ASN A 436 25.78 4.41 -3.42
C ASN A 436 26.89 4.55 -4.48
N PRO A 437 28.19 4.56 -4.08
CA PRO A 437 29.29 4.72 -5.03
C PRO A 437 29.42 3.59 -6.06
N ASP A 438 29.03 2.36 -5.69
CA ASP A 438 29.12 1.19 -6.58
C ASP A 438 27.87 1.03 -7.45
N MET A 439 26.74 1.61 -7.02
CA MET A 439 25.46 1.61 -7.73
C MET A 439 24.86 3.02 -7.75
N PRO A 440 25.32 3.93 -8.63
CA PRO A 440 24.92 5.35 -8.61
C PRO A 440 23.42 5.63 -8.87
N GLN A 441 22.61 4.60 -9.12
CA GLN A 441 21.16 4.70 -9.28
C GLN A 441 20.39 4.41 -7.98
N THR A 442 21.08 4.05 -6.89
CA THR A 442 20.48 3.75 -5.59
C THR A 442 21.13 4.57 -4.47
N TYR A 443 20.40 4.69 -3.36
CA TYR A 443 20.92 5.27 -2.13
C TYR A 443 21.44 4.16 -1.21
N LEU A 444 22.66 4.35 -0.69
CA LEU A 444 23.26 3.48 0.32
C LEU A 444 22.55 3.63 1.68
N ALA A 445 22.21 4.87 2.04
CA ALA A 445 21.58 5.19 3.32
C ALA A 445 20.81 6.53 3.25
N GLY A 446 19.81 6.67 4.12
CA GLY A 446 19.12 7.94 4.39
C GLY A 446 19.55 8.49 5.73
N ILE A 447 19.74 9.80 5.84
CA ILE A 447 20.04 10.48 7.10
C ILE A 447 18.82 11.27 7.55
N GLU A 448 18.35 10.98 8.76
CA GLU A 448 17.30 11.75 9.43
C GLU A 448 17.90 12.73 10.44
N CYS A 449 17.56 14.00 10.28
CA CYS A 449 17.84 15.08 11.20
C CYS A 449 16.60 15.33 12.10
N ASP A 450 16.81 15.75 13.34
CA ASP A 450 15.74 16.03 14.31
C ASP A 450 15.02 17.39 14.10
N GLY A 451 14.86 17.80 12.84
CA GLY A 451 14.28 19.07 12.42
C GLY A 451 12.75 19.15 12.52
N ALA A 452 12.15 20.19 11.93
CA ALA A 452 10.70 20.45 12.00
C ALA A 452 9.85 19.28 11.43
N SER A 453 10.38 18.55 10.44
CA SER A 453 9.82 17.34 9.82
C SER A 453 9.73 16.13 10.78
N TYR A 454 10.52 16.12 11.86
CA TYR A 454 10.47 15.11 12.92
C TYR A 454 9.32 15.39 13.92
N HIS A 455 9.01 16.67 14.17
CA HIS A 455 8.05 17.10 15.20
C HIS A 455 6.58 17.12 14.76
N SER A 456 6.29 17.09 13.45
CA SER A 456 4.93 17.27 12.91
C SER A 456 3.97 16.08 13.09
N ARG A 457 4.36 15.00 13.77
CA ARG A 457 3.54 13.78 13.94
C ARG A 457 2.84 13.68 15.29
N ALA A 458 1.67 13.04 15.27
CA ALA A 458 0.72 12.96 16.37
C ALA A 458 1.23 12.13 17.57
N SER A 459 1.93 11.00 17.36
CA SER A 459 2.37 10.12 18.44
C SER A 459 3.86 9.71 18.38
N ALA A 460 4.41 9.25 19.50
CA ALA A 460 5.77 8.69 19.58
C ALA A 460 5.89 7.36 18.83
N ARG A 461 4.83 6.54 18.83
CA ARG A 461 4.77 5.28 18.07
C ARG A 461 4.91 5.53 16.58
N ASP A 462 4.18 6.52 16.04
CA ASP A 462 4.26 6.90 14.62
C ASP A 462 5.65 7.40 14.22
N ARG A 463 6.29 8.19 15.09
CA ARG A 463 7.61 8.80 14.82
C ARG A 463 8.75 7.80 14.85
N ASP A 464 8.76 6.93 15.86
CA ASP A 464 9.97 6.18 16.22
C ASP A 464 9.86 4.67 15.95
N ILE A 465 8.64 4.13 15.76
CA ILE A 465 8.40 2.72 15.44
C ILE A 465 7.90 2.59 14.00
N VAL A 466 6.66 3.00 13.73
CA VAL A 466 5.98 2.72 12.45
C VAL A 466 6.73 3.33 11.27
N ARG A 467 7.17 4.60 11.37
CA ARG A 467 7.97 5.26 10.33
C ARG A 467 9.26 4.50 10.01
N GLN A 468 9.96 4.03 11.04
CA GLN A 468 11.22 3.33 10.85
C GLN A 468 10.98 1.96 10.21
N GLU A 469 9.96 1.22 10.65
CA GLU A 469 9.58 -0.07 10.10
C GLU A 469 9.21 0.03 8.61
N VAL A 470 8.40 1.03 8.23
CA VAL A 470 8.02 1.27 6.83
C VAL A 470 9.24 1.57 5.96
N LEU A 471 10.11 2.49 6.38
CA LEU A 471 11.33 2.84 5.63
C LEU A 471 12.28 1.65 5.49
N GLN A 472 12.48 0.89 6.56
CA GLN A 472 13.31 -0.32 6.54
C GLN A 472 12.70 -1.41 5.65
N GLY A 473 11.37 -1.58 5.67
CA GLY A 473 10.64 -2.46 4.76
C GLY A 473 10.78 -2.05 3.29
N MET A 474 10.92 -0.75 3.00
CA MET A 474 11.23 -0.23 1.67
C MET A 474 12.71 -0.37 1.28
N GLY A 475 13.56 -0.89 2.18
CA GLY A 475 14.99 -1.16 1.93
C GLY A 475 15.93 -0.06 2.40
N TRP A 476 15.46 1.01 3.03
CA TRP A 476 16.33 2.05 3.55
C TRP A 476 17.18 1.57 4.73
N GLN A 477 18.45 1.96 4.71
CA GLN A 477 19.28 2.03 5.91
C GLN A 477 19.22 3.46 6.45
N ILE A 478 18.49 3.67 7.55
CA ILE A 478 18.33 5.00 8.16
C ILE A 478 19.37 5.22 9.26
N LEU A 479 20.12 6.32 9.13
CA LEU A 479 21.06 6.80 10.13
C LEU A 479 20.53 8.11 10.72
N ARG A 480 20.39 8.18 12.05
CA ARG A 480 19.87 9.38 12.71
C ARG A 480 20.99 10.27 13.25
N ILE A 481 20.81 11.59 13.13
CA ILE A 481 21.67 12.60 13.72
C ILE A 481 20.86 13.61 14.53
N TRP A 482 21.29 13.85 15.77
CA TRP A 482 20.63 14.76 16.70
C TRP A 482 21.35 16.11 16.68
N SER A 483 20.60 17.19 16.50
CA SER A 483 21.11 18.56 16.53
C SER A 483 21.85 18.86 17.84
N SER A 484 21.37 18.34 18.97
CA SER A 484 22.02 18.49 20.30
C SER A 484 23.47 17.99 20.33
N ASP A 485 23.70 16.83 19.72
CA ASP A 485 25.02 16.20 19.68
C ASP A 485 25.89 16.89 18.63
N TRP A 486 25.29 17.31 17.52
CA TRP A 486 25.98 18.05 16.47
C TRP A 486 26.50 19.41 16.92
N TRP A 487 25.70 20.18 17.65
CA TRP A 487 26.08 21.52 18.12
C TRP A 487 27.25 21.50 19.10
N THR A 488 27.41 20.40 19.83
CA THR A 488 28.47 20.23 20.83
C THR A 488 29.70 19.51 20.25
N HIS A 489 29.51 18.51 19.38
CA HIS A 489 30.58 17.62 18.91
C HIS A 489 30.43 17.23 17.41
N ALA A 490 30.20 18.21 16.53
CA ALA A 490 30.03 17.97 15.08
C ALA A 490 31.12 17.07 14.44
N ASP A 491 32.40 17.30 14.78
CA ASP A 491 33.52 16.52 14.21
C ASP A 491 33.46 15.05 14.61
N LYS A 492 33.01 14.75 15.83
CA LYS A 492 32.84 13.38 16.31
C LYS A 492 31.65 12.70 15.64
N GLU A 493 30.54 13.43 15.49
CA GLU A 493 29.31 12.88 14.89
C GLU A 493 29.47 12.63 13.38
N ILE A 494 30.22 13.49 12.67
CA ILE A 494 30.51 13.24 11.25
C ILE A 494 31.44 12.05 11.05
N ASP A 495 32.45 11.87 11.92
CA ASP A 495 33.34 10.71 11.86
C ASP A 495 32.58 9.42 12.17
N ARG A 496 31.64 9.46 13.12
CA ARG A 496 30.72 8.35 13.42
C ARG A 496 29.87 7.98 12.21
N LEU A 497 29.32 8.97 11.50
CA LEU A 497 28.52 8.73 10.29
C LEU A 497 29.38 8.14 9.16
N ASP A 498 30.57 8.70 8.90
CA ASP A 498 31.49 8.20 7.88
C ASP A 498 31.88 6.73 8.12
N GLN A 499 32.20 6.37 9.36
CA GLN A 499 32.50 4.98 9.73
C GLN A 499 31.31 4.05 9.48
N LYS A 500 30.09 4.45 9.87
CA LYS A 500 28.89 3.65 9.63
C LYS A 500 28.60 3.47 8.14
N LEU A 501 28.75 4.53 7.34
CA LEU A 501 28.54 4.46 5.88
C LEU A 501 29.55 3.52 5.21
N LYS A 502 30.83 3.56 5.62
CA LYS A 502 31.85 2.62 5.13
C LYS A 502 31.52 1.17 5.46
N MET A 503 31.10 0.90 6.70
CA MET A 503 30.66 -0.45 7.10
C MET A 503 29.44 -0.93 6.30
N LEU A 504 28.47 -0.06 6.03
CA LEU A 504 27.30 -0.40 5.21
C LEU A 504 27.72 -0.74 3.78
N LEU A 505 28.62 0.05 3.19
CA LEU A 505 29.14 -0.19 1.84
C LEU A 505 29.89 -1.52 1.75
N GLU A 506 30.74 -1.83 2.73
CA GLU A 506 31.45 -3.12 2.79
C GLU A 506 30.47 -4.30 2.90
N LYS A 507 29.47 -4.20 3.76
CA LYS A 507 28.44 -5.22 3.92
C LYS A 507 27.63 -5.46 2.64
N GLU A 508 27.38 -4.43 1.85
CA GLU A 508 26.67 -4.54 0.57
C GLU A 508 27.54 -5.21 -0.51
N ARG A 509 28.83 -4.89 -0.54
CA ARG A 509 29.83 -5.55 -1.40
C ARG A 509 29.96 -7.05 -1.09
N GLU A 510 29.88 -7.44 0.18
CA GLU A 510 29.90 -8.86 0.58
C GLU A 510 28.65 -9.62 0.14
N LYS A 511 27.48 -8.96 0.10
CA LYS A 511 26.21 -9.57 -0.32
C LYS A 511 26.07 -9.72 -1.82
N THR A 512 26.79 -8.93 -2.60
CA THR A 512 26.77 -8.97 -4.06
C THR A 512 28.02 -9.71 -4.52
N PRO A 513 28.01 -11.05 -4.69
CA PRO A 513 29.18 -11.76 -5.17
C PRO A 513 29.55 -11.21 -6.55
N SER A 514 30.71 -10.55 -6.58
CA SER A 514 31.40 -10.02 -7.75
C SER A 514 30.98 -10.68 -9.06
N LYS A 515 30.25 -9.95 -9.93
CA LYS A 515 30.44 -10.09 -11.37
C LYS A 515 31.89 -9.73 -11.65
N LYS A 516 32.82 -10.66 -11.47
CA LYS A 516 34.12 -10.57 -12.13
C LYS A 516 33.83 -10.73 -13.61
N ILE A 517 33.76 -9.59 -14.29
CA ILE A 517 33.92 -9.51 -15.73
C ILE A 517 35.31 -10.08 -16.00
N ALA A 518 35.34 -11.27 -16.61
CA ALA A 518 36.47 -11.83 -17.32
C ALA A 518 35.97 -12.22 -18.70
#